data_AF-A0A7R9UWL5-F1
#
_entry.id   AF-A0A7R9UWL5-F1
#
_cell.length_a   1.000
_cell.length_b   1.000
_cell.length_c   1.000
_cell.angle_alpha   90.00
_cell.angle_beta   90.00
_cell.angle_gamma   90.00
#
_symmetry.space_group_name_H-M   'P 1'
#
loop_
_entity.id
_entity.type
_entity.pdbx_description
1 polymer ?
#
loop_
_entity_poly.entity_id
_entity_poly.type
_entity_poly.pdbx_seq_one_letter_code
_entity_poly.pdbx_strand_id
1 'polypeptide(L)'
;EQQDAMLAKEEKYGSLQEEADAKGRKLKKLYAKYKAAQSEIADLQAEFQTEREDMLETVRELTRQLKLKAATIDLFVPPEEQAKIESRAEWDDEAEEWH
;
A
#
# COMPACT_ATOMS: atom_id res chain seq x y z
N GLU A 1 19.81 -5.15 64.55
CA GLU A 1 19.06 -6.30 63.99
C GLU A 1 17.65 -5.96 63.50
N GLN A 2 16.67 -5.62 64.36
CA GLN A 2 15.30 -5.34 63.86
C GLN A 2 15.19 -4.06 63.01
N GLN A 3 15.94 -3.01 63.34
CA GLN A 3 16.01 -1.79 62.51
C GLN A 3 16.72 -2.04 61.18
N ASP A 4 17.82 -2.80 61.17
CA ASP A 4 18.54 -3.16 59.95
C ASP A 4 17.69 -4.02 59.00
N ALA A 5 16.89 -4.94 59.56
CA ALA A 5 15.94 -5.74 58.78
C ALA A 5 14.79 -4.90 58.20
N MET A 6 14.37 -3.84 58.90
CA MET A 6 13.34 -2.91 58.40
C MET A 6 13.88 -2.05 57.27
N LEU A 7 15.08 -1.50 57.42
CA LEU A 7 15.79 -0.73 56.39
C LEU A 7 16.03 -1.56 55.12
N ALA A 8 16.56 -2.78 55.26
CA ALA A 8 16.80 -3.67 54.11
C ALA A 8 15.50 -4.04 53.36
N LYS A 9 14.38 -4.12 54.09
CA LYS A 9 13.07 -4.39 53.50
C LYS A 9 12.54 -3.16 52.74
N GLU A 10 12.68 -1.96 53.29
CA GLU A 10 12.31 -0.71 52.62
C GLU A 10 13.15 -0.47 51.35
N GLU A 11 14.47 -0.68 51.40
CA GLU A 11 15.35 -0.59 50.24
C GLU A 11 14.95 -1.58 49.13
N LYS A 12 14.63 -2.83 49.50
CA LYS A 12 14.18 -3.84 48.54
C LYS A 12 12.84 -3.47 47.89
N TYR A 13 11.88 -2.91 48.64
CA TYR A 13 10.63 -2.43 48.06
C TYR A 13 10.84 -1.22 47.15
N GLY A 14 11.71 -0.28 47.53
CA GLY A 14 12.09 0.85 46.70
C GLY A 14 12.68 0.39 45.36
N SER A 15 13.64 -0.54 45.40
CA SER A 15 14.25 -1.12 44.19
C SER A 15 13.24 -1.84 43.29
N LEU A 16 12.31 -2.61 43.87
CA LEU A 16 11.25 -3.28 43.10
C LEU A 16 10.28 -2.28 42.47
N GLN A 17 9.94 -1.20 43.18
CA GLN A 17 9.06 -0.14 42.66
C GLN A 17 9.73 0.60 41.49
N GLU A 18 11.01 0.94 41.61
CA GLU A 18 11.77 1.58 40.52
C GLU A 18 11.86 0.68 39.27
N GLU A 19 12.08 -0.62 39.46
CA GLU A 19 12.10 -1.59 38.36
C GLU A 19 10.73 -1.71 37.68
N ALA A 20 9.66 -1.79 38.47
CA ALA A 20 8.28 -1.82 37.97
C ALA A 20 7.96 -0.56 37.17
N ASP A 21 8.34 0.61 37.66
CA ASP A 21 8.14 1.89 36.97
C ASP A 21 8.98 1.98 35.69
N ALA A 22 10.23 1.51 35.71
CA ALA A 22 11.08 1.46 34.53
C ALA A 22 10.51 0.53 33.45
N LYS A 23 10.03 -0.66 33.85
CA LYS A 23 9.36 -1.62 32.95
C LYS A 23 8.04 -1.05 32.42
N GLY A 24 7.24 -0.41 33.27
CA GLY A 24 5.99 0.27 32.89
C GLY A 24 6.21 1.38 31.86
N ARG A 25 7.25 2.20 32.05
CA ARG A 25 7.64 3.24 31.07
C ARG A 25 8.07 2.63 29.73
N LYS A 26 8.88 1.56 29.74
CA LYS A 26 9.29 0.85 28.52
C LYS A 26 8.09 0.25 27.79
N LEU A 27 7.18 -0.40 28.52
CA LEU A 27 5.97 -0.99 27.96
C LEU A 27 5.09 0.06 27.29
N LYS A 28 4.83 1.20 27.96
CA LYS A 28 4.07 2.31 27.38
C LYS A 28 4.69 2.81 26.07
N LYS A 29 6.01 2.97 26.03
CA LYS A 29 6.74 3.38 24.81
C LYS A 29 6.60 2.36 23.69
N LEU A 30 6.78 1.07 23.98
CA LEU A 30 6.64 0.00 22.99
C LEU A 30 5.20 -0.10 22.47
N TYR A 31 4.22 0.03 23.36
CA TYR A 31 2.81 0.00 22.99
C TYR A 31 2.43 1.18 22.10
N ALA A 32 2.94 2.39 22.39
CA ALA A 32 2.74 3.54 21.53
C ALA A 32 3.32 3.32 20.12
N LYS A 33 4.54 2.79 20.03
CA LYS A 33 5.16 2.42 18.73
C LYS A 33 4.35 1.35 17.99
N TYR A 34 3.88 0.33 18.70
CA TYR A 34 3.03 -0.70 18.13
C TYR A 34 1.73 -0.12 17.56
N LYS A 35 1.08 0.78 18.30
CA LYS A 35 -0.14 1.44 17.83
C LYS A 35 0.10 2.36 16.64
N ALA A 36 1.22 3.08 16.61
CA ALA A 36 1.61 3.88 15.46
C ALA A 36 1.80 3.01 14.21
N ALA A 37 2.58 1.92 14.32
CA ALA A 37 2.78 0.99 13.20
C ALA A 37 1.47 0.31 12.75
N GLN A 38 0.57 0.00 13.69
CA GLN A 38 -0.75 -0.55 13.35
C GLN A 38 -1.61 0.45 12.56
N SER A 39 -1.54 1.75 12.90
CA SER A 39 -2.21 2.81 12.14
C SER A 39 -1.60 2.95 10.75
N GLU A 40 -0.28 3.03 10.67
CA GLU A 40 0.44 3.18 9.40
C GLU A 40 0.13 2.05 8.42
N ILE A 41 0.03 0.80 8.90
CA ILE A 41 -0.39 -0.34 8.08
C ILE A 41 -1.82 -0.14 7.55
N ALA A 42 -2.75 0.33 8.40
CA ALA A 42 -4.13 0.55 7.99
C ALA A 42 -4.25 1.68 6.96
N ASP A 43 -3.49 2.76 7.17
CA ASP A 43 -3.43 3.91 6.27
C ASP A 43 -2.86 3.48 4.89
N LEU A 44 -1.74 2.75 4.87
CA LEU A 44 -1.16 2.19 3.64
C LEU A 44 -2.12 1.23 2.91
N GLN A 45 -2.86 0.40 3.65
CA GLN A 45 -3.85 -0.50 3.06
C GLN A 45 -5.01 0.26 2.42
N ALA A 46 -5.46 1.36 3.03
CA ALA A 46 -6.50 2.21 2.48
C ALA A 46 -6.01 2.93 1.21
N GLU A 47 -4.82 3.51 1.25
CA GLU A 47 -4.20 4.16 0.08
C GLU A 47 -4.05 3.19 -1.09
N PHE A 48 -3.50 1.99 -0.83
CA PHE A 48 -3.36 0.95 -1.85
C PHE A 48 -4.71 0.50 -2.43
N GLN A 49 -5.75 0.44 -1.59
CA GLN A 49 -7.09 0.08 -2.04
C GLN A 49 -7.67 1.14 -2.99
N THR A 50 -7.47 2.43 -2.68
CA THR A 50 -7.89 3.55 -3.53
C THR A 50 -7.12 3.57 -4.85
N GLU A 51 -5.79 3.46 -4.81
CA GLU A 51 -4.96 3.44 -6.02
C GLU A 51 -5.36 2.28 -6.95
N ARG A 52 -5.64 1.09 -6.38
CA ARG A 52 -6.14 -0.05 -7.17
C ARG A 52 -7.49 0.25 -7.82
N GLU A 53 -8.39 0.95 -7.12
CA GLU A 53 -9.69 1.33 -7.67
C GLU A 53 -9.54 2.30 -8.85
N ASP A 54 -8.69 3.31 -8.73
CA ASP A 54 -8.39 4.28 -9.78
C ASP A 54 -7.76 3.60 -11.01
N MET A 55 -6.81 2.67 -10.80
CA MET A 55 -6.25 1.85 -11.88
C MET A 55 -7.33 1.01 -12.58
N LEU A 56 -8.23 0.39 -11.82
CA LEU A 56 -9.32 -0.41 -12.38
C LEU A 56 -10.32 0.44 -13.17
N GLU A 57 -10.61 1.66 -12.72
CA GLU A 57 -11.43 2.61 -13.46
C GLU A 57 -10.77 2.98 -14.78
N THR A 58 -9.47 3.28 -14.76
CA THR A 58 -8.69 3.58 -15.97
C THR A 58 -8.74 2.42 -16.97
N VAL A 59 -8.54 1.17 -16.51
CA VAL A 59 -8.63 -0.02 -17.36
C VAL A 59 -10.03 -0.17 -17.97
N ARG A 60 -11.09 0.07 -17.19
CA ARG A 60 -12.47 -0.01 -17.69
C ARG A 60 -12.73 1.04 -18.77
N GLU A 61 -12.27 2.27 -18.55
CA GLU A 61 -12.45 3.36 -19.52
C GLU A 61 -11.66 3.10 -20.81
N LEU A 62 -10.39 2.70 -20.72
CA LEU A 62 -9.59 2.31 -21.88
C LEU A 62 -10.22 1.14 -22.64
N THR A 63 -10.74 0.14 -21.92
CA THR A 63 -11.47 -0.99 -22.54
C THR A 63 -12.71 -0.52 -23.29
N ARG A 64 -13.46 0.44 -22.73
CA ARG A 64 -14.64 1.02 -23.38
C ARG A 64 -14.25 1.78 -24.64
N GLN A 65 -13.20 2.60 -24.60
CA GLN A 65 -12.69 3.34 -25.75
C GLN A 65 -12.19 2.40 -26.85
N LEU A 66 -11.46 1.35 -26.49
CA LEU A 66 -10.97 0.36 -27.44
C LEU A 66 -12.14 -0.34 -28.15
N LYS A 67 -13.15 -0.80 -27.39
CA LYS A 67 -14.36 -1.42 -27.96
C LYS A 67 -15.10 -0.48 -28.90
N LEU A 68 -15.21 0.80 -28.54
CA LEU A 68 -15.85 1.81 -29.40
C LEU A 68 -15.08 2.03 -30.70
N LYS A 69 -13.75 2.15 -30.63
CA LYS A 69 -12.88 2.30 -31.80
C LYS A 69 -12.97 1.07 -32.70
N ALA A 70 -12.88 -0.14 -32.13
CA ALA A 70 -13.04 -1.39 -32.87
C ALA A 70 -14.40 -1.47 -33.58
N ALA A 71 -15.50 -1.21 -32.87
CA ALA A 71 -16.84 -1.22 -33.46
C ALA A 71 -17.01 -0.17 -34.57
N THR A 72 -16.33 0.97 -34.46
CA THR A 72 -16.32 2.00 -35.50
C THR A 72 -15.55 1.51 -36.74
N ILE A 73 -14.38 0.89 -36.55
CA ILE A 73 -13.63 0.27 -37.66
C ILE A 73 -14.49 -0.79 -38.34
N ASP A 74 -15.09 -1.71 -37.57
CA ASP A 74 -15.92 -2.79 -38.11
C ASP A 74 -17.13 -2.30 -38.92
N LEU A 75 -17.72 -1.16 -38.54
CA LEU A 75 -18.89 -0.60 -39.22
C LEU A 75 -18.53 0.16 -40.50
N PHE A 76 -17.36 0.79 -40.55
CA PHE A 76 -17.00 1.74 -41.61
C PHE A 76 -15.86 1.29 -42.52
N VAL A 77 -15.05 0.32 -42.11
CA VAL A 77 -13.88 -0.16 -42.85
C VAL A 77 -14.13 -1.58 -43.35
N PRO A 78 -14.12 -1.81 -44.68
CA PRO A 78 -14.22 -3.17 -45.21
C PRO A 78 -13.06 -4.05 -44.71
N PRO A 79 -13.31 -5.34 -44.39
CA PRO A 79 -12.29 -6.24 -43.86
C PRO A 79 -11.02 -6.35 -44.72
N GLU A 80 -11.16 -6.25 -46.05
CA GLU A 80 -10.01 -6.29 -46.97
C GLU A 80 -9.09 -5.08 -46.81
N GLU A 81 -9.63 -3.88 -46.56
CA GLU A 81 -8.84 -2.68 -46.35
C GLU A 81 -8.16 -2.70 -44.98
N GLN A 82 -8.86 -3.22 -43.95
CA GLN A 82 -8.26 -3.42 -42.64
C GLN A 82 -7.07 -4.38 -42.71
N ALA A 83 -7.20 -5.52 -43.41
CA ALA A 83 -6.11 -6.47 -43.59
C ALA A 83 -4.90 -5.87 -44.32
N LYS A 84 -5.14 -4.99 -45.31
CA LYS A 84 -4.05 -4.27 -46.00
C LYS A 84 -3.30 -3.34 -45.06
N ILE A 85 -4.02 -2.59 -44.21
CA ILE A 85 -3.41 -1.69 -43.22
C ILE A 85 -2.60 -2.51 -42.21
N GLU A 86 -3.18 -3.56 -41.62
CA GLU A 86 -2.51 -4.42 -40.64
C GLU A 86 -1.26 -5.10 -41.21
N SER A 87 -1.28 -5.51 -42.49
CA SER A 87 -0.12 -6.14 -43.14
C SER A 87 1.08 -5.22 -43.35
N ARG A 88 0.87 -3.91 -43.31
CA ARG A 88 1.89 -2.88 -43.56
C ARG A 88 2.29 -2.14 -42.29
N ALA A 89 1.55 -2.33 -41.21
CA ALA A 89 1.78 -1.67 -39.95
C ALA A 89 3.08 -2.20 -39.32
N GLU A 90 4.03 -1.30 -39.10
CA GLU A 90 5.29 -1.61 -38.43
C GLU A 90 5.37 -0.82 -37.13
N TRP A 91 5.72 -1.50 -36.03
CA TRP A 91 5.91 -0.85 -34.75
C TRP A 91 7.33 -0.30 -34.65
N ASP A 92 7.44 0.99 -34.32
CA ASP A 92 8.71 1.64 -34.01
C ASP A 92 8.88 1.72 -32.48
N ASP A 93 9.79 0.91 -31.94
CA ASP A 93 10.12 0.88 -30.51
C ASP A 93 10.82 2.17 -30.03
N GLU A 94 11.50 2.92 -30.90
CA GLU A 94 12.20 4.16 -30.51
C GLU A 94 11.24 5.35 -30.44
N ALA A 95 10.26 5.40 -31.35
CA ALA A 95 9.22 6.42 -31.36
C ALA A 95 8.00 6.08 -30.49
N GLU A 96 7.83 4.81 -30.11
CA GLU A 96 6.63 4.27 -29.47
C GLU A 96 5.34 4.49 -30.30
N GLU A 97 5.44 4.35 -31.62
CA GLU A 97 4.34 4.59 -32.57
C GLU A 97 4.21 3.49 -33.64
N TRP A 98 3.01 3.34 -34.21
CA TRP A 98 2.76 2.50 -35.38
C TRP A 98 2.93 3.33 -36.67
N HIS A 99 3.68 2.79 -37.64
CA HIS A 99 3.88 3.34 -38.98
C HIS A 99 3.18 2.53 -40.07
#